data_AF-A0A1Y2WKE8-F1
#
_entry.id   AF-A0A1Y2WKE8-F1
#
_cell.length_a   1.000
_cell.length_b   1.000
_cell.length_c   1.000
_cell.angle_alpha   90.00
_cell.angle_beta   90.00
_cell.angle_gamma   90.00
#
_symmetry.space_group_name_H-M   'P 1'
#
loop_
_entity.id
_entity.type
_entity.pdbx_description
1 polymer ?
#
loop_
_entity_poly.entity_id
_entity_poly.type
_entity_poly.pdbx_seq_one_letter_code
_entity_poly.pdbx_strand_id
1 'polypeptide(L)'
;MGSLDSTKDELTVLVTGFGPFKEQYPVNPAWEITASLPDYLPPDRVKDPARQAPSALPSVRILKHGPVRVNYQVVRDLVPTLWDNPEQKVDYVIHIGMAGPQHVYSIERRGHRDGYDKQDVDGQLLGDEQRHKLEGDKWIWHDVPEELVTDLEIGRIYKRWVERSPISDDAGHYLCDFIYFSSLAHLYKQERPKKVIFFHVPLHSDPESLSRGKELALQLIKSVCEPSIIAKCKITWVGCGSHISSVLDNIPPQEWCVCEPKVQVNDKTYPPGAKF
;
A
#
# COMPACT_ATOMS: atom_id res chain seq x y z
N MET A 1 -37.14 18.10 -7.18
CA MET A 1 -35.74 18.42 -6.84
C MET A 1 -35.19 17.24 -6.06
N GLY A 2 -34.66 16.24 -6.76
CA GLY A 2 -34.06 15.06 -6.13
C GLY A 2 -32.59 15.35 -5.89
N SER A 3 -32.18 15.33 -4.63
CA SER A 3 -30.78 15.48 -4.21
C SER A 3 -29.95 14.39 -4.89
N LEU A 4 -29.03 14.81 -5.77
CA LEU A 4 -27.91 13.98 -6.20
C LEU A 4 -26.91 13.96 -5.06
N ASP A 5 -27.16 13.16 -4.03
CA ASP A 5 -26.12 12.79 -3.07
C ASP A 5 -25.25 11.71 -3.71
N SER A 6 -24.43 12.13 -4.68
CA SER A 6 -23.25 11.38 -5.05
C SER A 6 -22.17 11.73 -4.02
N THR A 7 -22.20 11.10 -2.85
CA THR A 7 -20.98 11.00 -2.03
C THR A 7 -19.94 10.32 -2.91
N LYS A 8 -19.06 11.12 -3.53
CA LYS A 8 -17.88 10.57 -4.21
C LYS A 8 -17.15 9.77 -3.14
N ASP A 9 -17.10 8.45 -3.26
CA ASP A 9 -16.45 7.55 -2.31
C ASP A 9 -15.03 8.05 -2.02
N GLU A 10 -14.82 8.66 -0.85
CA GLU A 10 -13.51 9.16 -0.43
C GLU A 10 -12.63 7.97 0.01
N LEU A 11 -11.39 7.94 -0.47
CA LEU A 11 -10.38 6.98 -0.03
C LEU A 11 -9.59 7.56 1.15
N THR A 12 -9.31 6.73 2.14
CA THR A 12 -8.45 7.10 3.27
C THR A 12 -7.15 6.31 3.25
N VAL A 13 -6.02 7.02 3.15
CA VAL A 13 -4.68 6.44 3.29
C VAL A 13 -4.10 6.85 4.63
N LEU A 14 -3.83 5.88 5.50
CA LEU A 14 -3.12 6.10 6.74
C LEU A 14 -1.61 5.98 6.48
N VAL A 15 -0.84 6.94 6.97
CA VAL A 15 0.61 6.99 6.87
C VAL A 15 1.22 7.02 8.26
N THR A 16 2.21 6.17 8.49
CA THR A 16 3.00 6.16 9.73
C THR A 16 4.46 6.47 9.43
N GLY A 17 5.15 7.12 10.35
CA GLY A 17 6.60 7.25 10.32
C GLY A 17 7.19 6.92 11.70
N PHE A 18 8.31 6.20 11.74
CA PHE A 18 9.02 5.99 12.99
C PHE A 18 9.59 7.30 13.53
N GLY A 19 9.54 7.46 14.85
CA GLY A 19 10.22 8.53 15.57
C GLY A 19 11.73 8.27 15.72
N PRO A 20 12.45 9.16 16.42
CA PRO A 20 13.89 9.03 16.66
C PRO A 20 14.29 7.68 17.26
N PHE A 21 15.39 7.12 16.80
CA PHE A 21 15.98 5.90 17.37
C PHE A 21 17.48 6.06 17.49
N LYS A 22 17.99 6.05 18.73
CA LYS A 22 19.38 6.36 19.13
C LYS A 22 19.71 7.86 19.11
N GLU A 23 20.59 8.26 20.03
CA GLU A 23 21.05 9.66 20.18
C GLU A 23 21.70 10.23 18.91
N GLN A 24 22.28 9.36 18.08
CA GLN A 24 22.93 9.74 16.82
C GLN A 24 21.92 10.09 15.71
N TYR A 25 20.64 9.76 15.90
CA TYR A 25 19.55 10.05 14.97
C TYR A 25 18.41 10.77 15.72
N PRO A 26 18.66 12.01 16.20
CA PRO A 26 17.68 12.77 16.97
C PRO A 26 16.46 13.18 16.13
N VAL A 27 16.60 13.14 14.80
CA VAL A 27 15.54 13.35 13.82
C VAL A 27 15.42 12.08 12.98
N ASN A 28 14.20 11.58 12.82
CA ASN A 28 13.93 10.45 11.93
C ASN A 28 13.25 10.95 10.66
N PRO A 29 13.88 10.81 9.47
CA PRO A 29 13.32 11.32 8.22
C PRO A 29 11.96 10.68 7.89
N ALA A 30 11.68 9.47 8.37
CA ALA A 30 10.37 8.84 8.17
C ALA A 30 9.24 9.64 8.81
N TRP A 31 9.43 10.11 10.05
CA TRP A 31 8.46 10.98 10.72
C TRP A 31 8.39 12.36 10.08
N GLU A 32 9.53 12.97 9.77
CA GLU A 32 9.55 14.31 9.14
C GLU A 32 8.80 14.32 7.79
N ILE A 33 9.02 13.29 6.96
CA ILE A 33 8.30 13.11 5.70
C ILE A 33 6.80 12.95 5.99
N THR A 34 6.42 12.04 6.90
CA THR A 34 5.01 11.79 7.27
C THR A 34 4.32 13.06 7.76
N ALA A 35 4.92 13.77 8.70
CA ALA A 35 4.39 15.00 9.28
C ALA A 35 4.23 16.11 8.24
N SER A 36 5.12 16.16 7.24
CA SER A 36 5.08 17.15 6.17
C SER A 36 3.99 16.91 5.11
N LEU A 37 3.35 15.74 5.10
CA LEU A 37 2.30 15.42 4.12
C LEU A 37 1.05 16.30 4.33
N PRO A 38 0.41 16.75 3.24
CA PRO A 38 -0.89 17.42 3.32
C PRO A 38 -1.96 16.45 3.80
N ASP A 39 -3.08 16.97 4.30
CA ASP A 39 -4.20 16.14 4.78
C ASP A 39 -5.01 15.51 3.63
N TYR A 40 -4.83 16.01 2.40
CA TYR A 40 -5.44 15.48 1.18
C TYR A 40 -4.41 15.41 0.06
N LEU A 41 -4.51 14.38 -0.77
CA LEU A 41 -3.68 14.24 -1.96
C LEU A 41 -3.95 15.42 -2.92
N PRO A 42 -2.92 16.20 -3.30
CA PRO A 42 -3.11 17.30 -4.24
C PRO A 42 -3.59 16.80 -5.60
N PRO A 43 -4.47 17.55 -6.29
CA PRO A 43 -4.88 17.20 -7.65
C PRO A 43 -3.67 17.26 -8.59
N ASP A 44 -3.71 16.48 -9.67
CA ASP A 44 -2.69 16.56 -10.72
C ASP A 44 -2.59 17.98 -11.25
N ARG A 45 -1.39 18.56 -11.18
CA ARG A 45 -1.11 19.83 -11.87
C ARG A 45 -1.19 19.56 -13.37
N VAL A 46 -2.25 20.06 -14.01
CA VAL A 46 -2.44 20.07 -15.47
C VAL A 46 -1.35 20.93 -16.12
N LYS A 47 -0.14 20.40 -16.23
CA LYS A 47 0.96 21.05 -16.97
C LYS A 47 1.69 20.08 -17.91
N ASP A 48 1.24 18.83 -17.99
CA ASP A 48 1.78 17.87 -18.95
C ASP A 48 0.79 17.68 -20.11
N PRO A 49 1.02 18.30 -21.29
CA PRO A 49 0.15 18.15 -22.45
C PRO A 49 0.08 16.71 -22.98
N ALA A 50 0.93 15.79 -22.50
CA ALA A 50 0.86 14.36 -22.82
C ALA A 50 -0.17 13.57 -21.97
N ARG A 51 -0.66 14.12 -20.85
CA ARG A 51 -1.68 13.48 -19.99
C ARG A 51 -3.07 14.05 -20.29
N GLN A 52 -3.71 13.54 -21.35
CA GLN A 52 -5.02 14.02 -21.80
C GLN A 52 -6.24 13.52 -21.00
N ALA A 53 -6.06 12.68 -19.97
CA ALA A 53 -7.16 12.23 -19.12
C ALA A 53 -7.02 12.75 -17.68
N PRO A 54 -8.06 13.37 -17.09
CA PRO A 54 -8.08 13.65 -15.66
C PRO A 54 -7.84 12.35 -14.89
N SER A 55 -7.03 12.39 -13.83
CA SER A 55 -6.98 11.28 -12.89
C SER A 55 -8.38 11.04 -12.37
N ALA A 56 -8.95 9.87 -12.68
CA ALA A 56 -10.27 9.43 -12.21
C ALA A 56 -10.24 9.03 -10.72
N LEU A 57 -9.21 9.46 -9.98
CA LEU A 57 -9.09 9.22 -8.56
C LEU A 57 -10.23 9.93 -7.81
N PRO A 58 -10.89 9.25 -6.85
CA PRO A 58 -11.71 9.95 -5.87
C PRO A 58 -10.86 10.88 -4.99
N SER A 59 -11.52 11.65 -4.11
CA SER A 59 -10.82 12.35 -3.02
C SER A 59 -10.00 11.34 -2.22
N VAL A 60 -8.74 11.68 -1.92
CA VAL A 60 -7.87 10.84 -1.08
C VAL A 60 -7.49 11.65 0.16
N ARG A 61 -8.03 11.27 1.31
CA ARG A 61 -7.63 11.76 2.63
C ARG A 61 -6.37 11.05 3.07
N ILE A 62 -5.40 11.83 3.58
CA ILE A 62 -4.15 11.31 4.13
C ILE A 62 -4.20 11.51 5.65
N LEU A 63 -4.29 10.40 6.38
CA LEU A 63 -4.22 10.41 7.84
C LEU A 63 -2.81 10.13 8.29
N LYS A 64 -2.29 10.96 9.19
CA LYS A 64 -0.94 10.80 9.75
C LYS A 64 -1.09 10.25 11.16
N HIS A 65 -0.61 9.04 11.40
CA HIS A 65 -0.40 8.58 12.77
C HIS A 65 0.81 9.29 13.36
N GLY A 66 0.81 9.59 14.67
CA GLY A 66 1.97 10.18 15.36
C GLY A 66 3.26 9.34 15.20
N PRO A 67 4.42 9.87 15.64
CA PRO A 67 5.68 9.16 15.48
C PRO A 67 5.64 7.81 16.19
N VAL A 68 5.84 6.73 15.43
CA VAL A 68 5.84 5.37 15.98
C VAL A 68 7.15 5.16 16.74
N ARG A 69 7.08 4.73 18.00
CA ARG A 69 8.28 4.38 18.76
C ARG A 69 8.89 3.11 18.16
N VAL A 70 10.22 3.08 18.04
CA VAL A 70 10.98 1.90 17.60
C VAL A 70 11.05 0.87 18.74
N ASN A 71 9.90 0.29 19.10
CA ASN A 71 9.68 -0.66 20.19
C ASN A 71 8.72 -1.77 19.76
N TYR A 72 9.07 -3.04 20.02
CA TYR A 72 8.29 -4.18 19.53
C TYR A 72 6.90 -4.26 20.15
N GLN A 73 6.78 -4.04 21.47
CA GLN A 73 5.50 -4.10 22.16
C GLN A 73 4.59 -2.95 21.71
N VAL A 74 5.14 -1.74 21.55
CA VAL A 74 4.38 -0.60 21.02
C VAL A 74 3.81 -0.90 19.64
N VAL A 75 4.61 -1.45 18.72
CA VAL A 75 4.14 -1.80 17.39
C VAL A 75 3.07 -2.90 17.44
N ARG A 76 3.26 -3.90 18.31
CA ARG A 76 2.32 -5.01 18.49
C ARG A 76 0.94 -4.54 18.96
N ASP A 77 0.91 -3.60 19.88
CA ASP A 77 -0.34 -3.03 20.39
C ASP A 77 -0.95 -2.02 19.39
N LEU A 78 -0.11 -1.31 18.63
CA LEU A 78 -0.54 -0.27 17.71
C LEU A 78 -1.23 -0.83 16.46
N VAL A 79 -0.65 -1.84 15.80
CA VAL A 79 -1.09 -2.29 14.47
C VAL A 79 -2.59 -2.61 14.40
N PRO A 80 -3.20 -3.36 15.33
CA PRO A 80 -4.64 -3.62 15.28
C PRO A 80 -5.47 -2.34 15.28
N THR A 81 -5.05 -1.32 16.04
CA THR A 81 -5.77 -0.03 16.12
C THR A 81 -5.69 0.77 14.83
N LEU A 82 -4.65 0.56 14.01
CA LEU A 82 -4.51 1.23 12.71
C LEU A 82 -5.57 0.73 11.70
N TRP A 83 -5.95 -0.54 11.79
CA TRP A 83 -6.83 -1.21 10.83
C TRP A 83 -8.29 -1.34 11.27
N ASP A 84 -8.50 -1.42 12.58
CA ASP A 84 -9.78 -1.82 13.18
C ASP A 84 -10.43 -0.69 14.00
N ASN A 85 -9.96 0.55 13.87
CA ASN A 85 -10.60 1.69 14.51
C ASN A 85 -12.02 1.89 13.92
N PRO A 86 -13.10 1.71 14.71
CA PRO A 86 -14.47 1.81 14.21
C PRO A 86 -14.88 3.24 13.84
N GLU A 87 -14.20 4.25 14.39
CA GLU A 87 -14.47 5.66 14.11
C GLU A 87 -13.77 6.16 12.84
N GLN A 88 -12.78 5.41 12.36
CA GLN A 88 -11.92 5.83 11.26
C GLN A 88 -11.67 4.69 10.27
N LYS A 89 -12.43 4.70 9.16
CA LYS A 89 -12.18 3.80 8.03
C LYS A 89 -10.81 4.10 7.42
N VAL A 90 -10.03 3.06 7.17
CA VAL A 90 -8.74 3.10 6.45
C VAL A 90 -8.82 2.14 5.26
N ASP A 91 -8.52 2.64 4.06
CA ASP A 91 -8.52 1.85 2.82
C ASP A 91 -7.13 1.28 2.49
N TYR A 92 -6.08 2.03 2.82
CA TYR A 92 -4.68 1.66 2.62
C TYR A 92 -3.81 2.15 3.76
N VAL A 93 -2.74 1.43 4.05
CA VAL A 93 -1.69 1.87 4.98
C VAL A 93 -0.35 1.95 4.26
N ILE A 94 0.39 3.05 4.49
CA ILE A 94 1.78 3.22 4.08
C ILE A 94 2.62 3.41 5.33
N HIS A 95 3.49 2.44 5.60
CA HIS A 95 4.50 2.58 6.66
C HIS A 95 5.76 3.18 6.07
N ILE A 96 6.31 4.23 6.70
CA ILE A 96 7.59 4.83 6.32
C ILE A 96 8.61 4.51 7.40
N GLY A 97 9.78 4.04 6.98
CA GLY A 97 10.92 3.80 7.87
C GLY A 97 12.22 4.20 7.21
N MET A 98 13.25 4.46 8.01
CA MET A 98 14.57 4.74 7.49
C MET A 98 15.38 3.45 7.36
N ALA A 99 16.02 3.23 6.21
CA ALA A 99 16.95 2.12 6.01
C ALA A 99 18.40 2.61 6.21
N GLY A 100 19.12 2.04 7.17
CA GLY A 100 20.59 2.19 7.23
C GLY A 100 21.26 0.96 6.64
N PRO A 101 22.28 1.03 5.77
CA PRO A 101 23.07 2.16 5.21
C PRO A 101 22.65 2.58 3.78
N GLN A 102 21.42 2.27 3.39
CA GLN A 102 20.96 2.37 2.01
C GLN A 102 20.61 3.83 1.66
N HIS A 103 21.30 4.40 0.67
CA HIS A 103 21.07 5.77 0.18
C HIS A 103 19.95 5.81 -0.87
N VAL A 104 18.99 4.88 -0.79
CA VAL A 104 17.95 4.72 -1.80
C VAL A 104 16.58 4.78 -1.16
N TYR A 105 15.66 5.40 -1.87
CA TYR A 105 14.22 5.27 -1.65
C TYR A 105 13.79 3.93 -2.23
N SER A 106 13.11 3.08 -1.46
CA SER A 106 12.63 1.77 -1.93
C SER A 106 11.25 1.46 -1.37
N ILE A 107 10.51 0.61 -2.08
CA ILE A 107 9.27 0.01 -1.58
C ILE A 107 9.50 -1.47 -1.31
N GLU A 108 8.91 -1.97 -0.22
CA GLU A 108 9.06 -3.36 0.19
C GLU A 108 7.89 -4.20 -0.31
N ARG A 109 8.21 -5.32 -0.96
CA ARG A 109 7.20 -6.25 -1.45
C ARG A 109 6.77 -7.26 -0.39
N ARG A 110 7.68 -7.65 0.49
CA ARG A 110 7.58 -8.79 1.40
C ARG A 110 7.92 -8.38 2.82
N GLY A 111 7.19 -8.92 3.79
CA GLY A 111 7.55 -8.88 5.20
C GLY A 111 7.84 -10.29 5.72
N HIS A 112 8.65 -10.39 6.77
CA HIS A 112 9.08 -11.66 7.34
C HIS A 112 8.52 -11.85 8.76
N ARG A 113 8.14 -13.07 9.14
CA ARG A 113 7.61 -13.37 10.47
C ARG A 113 8.69 -13.44 11.53
N ASP A 114 9.87 -13.89 11.13
CA ASP A 114 10.93 -14.37 12.03
C ASP A 114 12.26 -13.65 11.77
N GLY A 115 13.29 -13.94 12.58
CA GLY A 115 14.64 -13.40 12.42
C GLY A 115 14.90 -12.06 13.12
N TYR A 116 14.00 -11.63 14.02
CA TYR A 116 14.15 -10.39 14.78
C TYR A 116 15.13 -10.54 15.97
N ASP A 117 16.42 -10.37 15.69
CA ASP A 117 17.52 -10.57 16.66
C ASP A 117 18.07 -9.28 17.30
N LYS A 118 17.59 -8.12 16.87
CA LYS A 118 18.03 -6.79 17.35
C LYS A 118 17.16 -6.28 18.49
N GLN A 119 17.80 -5.68 19.49
CA GLN A 119 17.12 -4.96 20.57
C GLN A 119 16.44 -3.69 20.06
N ASP A 120 15.29 -3.38 20.63
CA ASP A 120 14.59 -2.12 20.43
C ASP A 120 15.18 -0.97 21.25
N VAL A 121 14.57 0.22 21.18
CA VAL A 121 15.10 1.41 21.89
C VAL A 121 15.04 1.31 23.42
N ASP A 122 14.32 0.34 23.96
CA ASP A 122 14.23 0.06 25.39
C ASP A 122 15.09 -1.16 25.79
N GLY A 123 15.96 -1.62 24.88
CA GLY A 123 16.88 -2.73 25.10
C GLY A 123 16.22 -4.11 25.06
N GLN A 124 14.98 -4.22 24.59
CA GLN A 124 14.22 -5.46 24.58
C GLN A 124 14.31 -6.17 23.22
N LEU A 125 14.43 -7.50 23.25
CA LEU A 125 14.27 -8.34 22.05
C LEU A 125 12.78 -8.65 21.84
N LEU A 126 12.39 -8.98 20.61
CA LEU A 126 11.01 -9.36 20.32
C LEU A 126 10.57 -10.60 21.13
N GLY A 127 11.44 -11.61 21.24
CA GLY A 127 11.18 -12.82 22.02
C GLY A 127 10.16 -13.80 21.41
N ASP A 128 9.78 -13.64 20.13
CA ASP A 128 8.74 -14.46 19.50
C ASP A 128 9.12 -15.92 19.31
N GLU A 129 10.39 -16.24 19.07
CA GLU A 129 10.84 -17.64 19.01
C GLU A 129 10.59 -18.37 20.33
N GLN A 130 10.77 -17.69 21.46
CA GLN A 130 10.52 -18.25 22.78
C GLN A 130 9.01 -18.30 23.08
N ARG A 131 8.27 -17.24 22.75
CA ARG A 131 6.80 -17.21 22.90
C ARG A 131 6.14 -18.33 22.12
N HIS A 132 6.53 -18.52 20.86
CA HIS A 132 5.99 -19.60 20.03
C HIS A 132 6.20 -20.98 20.67
N LYS A 133 7.39 -21.26 21.20
CA LYS A 133 7.69 -22.53 21.91
C LYS A 133 6.83 -22.73 23.16
N LEU A 134 6.51 -21.66 23.88
CA LEU A 134 5.74 -21.72 25.14
C LEU A 134 4.22 -21.75 24.90
N GLU A 135 3.74 -20.97 23.94
CA GLU A 135 2.31 -20.76 23.67
C GLU A 135 1.76 -21.79 22.67
N GLY A 136 2.62 -22.38 21.83
CA GLY A 136 2.21 -23.31 20.77
C GLY A 136 1.12 -22.69 19.90
N ASP A 137 -0.01 -23.39 19.79
CA ASP A 137 -1.17 -22.99 18.97
C ASP A 137 -1.83 -21.68 19.44
N LYS A 138 -1.50 -21.20 20.65
CA LYS A 138 -2.02 -19.93 21.17
C LYS A 138 -1.18 -18.73 20.75
N TRP A 139 -0.01 -18.94 20.14
CA TRP A 139 0.83 -17.84 19.69
C TRP A 139 0.13 -16.99 18.64
N ILE A 140 0.29 -15.66 18.73
CA ILE A 140 -0.46 -14.72 17.89
C ILE A 140 -0.26 -14.96 16.39
N TRP A 141 0.89 -15.47 15.97
CA TRP A 141 1.21 -15.79 14.58
C TRP A 141 1.27 -17.29 14.29
N HIS A 142 0.66 -18.11 15.14
CA HIS A 142 0.40 -19.51 14.81
C HIS A 142 -0.38 -19.60 13.47
N ASP A 143 0.03 -20.55 12.63
CA ASP A 143 -0.43 -20.74 11.24
C ASP A 143 -0.28 -19.54 10.29
N VAL A 144 0.39 -18.46 10.70
CA VAL A 144 0.74 -17.38 9.78
C VAL A 144 2.02 -17.78 9.02
N PRO A 145 2.04 -17.69 7.68
CA PRO A 145 3.24 -17.97 6.88
C PRO A 145 4.46 -17.17 7.33
N GLU A 146 5.65 -17.74 7.15
CA GLU A 146 6.94 -17.09 7.45
C GLU A 146 7.16 -15.82 6.63
N GLU A 147 6.56 -15.74 5.45
CA GLU A 147 6.63 -14.59 4.57
C GLU A 147 5.24 -14.22 4.11
N LEU A 148 4.94 -12.92 4.13
CA LEU A 148 3.72 -12.37 3.56
C LEU A 148 4.07 -11.30 2.55
N VAL A 149 3.28 -11.22 1.48
CA VAL A 149 3.38 -10.17 0.45
C VAL A 149 2.13 -9.32 0.48
N THR A 150 2.26 -8.05 0.10
CA THR A 150 1.10 -7.18 -0.11
C THR A 150 0.23 -7.66 -1.26
N ASP A 151 -1.09 -7.42 -1.17
CA ASP A 151 -2.02 -7.67 -2.29
C ASP A 151 -2.05 -6.48 -3.27
N LEU A 152 -1.25 -5.44 -3.01
CA LEU A 152 -1.06 -4.33 -3.93
C LEU A 152 -0.21 -4.74 -5.13
N GLU A 153 -0.58 -4.25 -6.32
CA GLU A 153 0.13 -4.51 -7.59
C GLU A 153 1.47 -3.75 -7.64
N ILE A 154 2.47 -4.20 -6.88
CA ILE A 154 3.78 -3.54 -6.74
C ILE A 154 4.39 -3.20 -8.10
N GLY A 155 4.34 -4.10 -9.08
CA GLY A 155 4.88 -3.84 -10.43
C GLY A 155 4.21 -2.67 -11.16
N ARG A 156 2.92 -2.39 -10.88
CA ARG A 156 2.20 -1.23 -11.45
C ARG A 156 2.46 0.02 -10.65
N ILE A 157 2.45 -0.09 -9.33
CA ILE A 157 2.80 1.00 -8.42
C ILE A 157 4.18 1.52 -8.78
N TYR A 158 5.16 0.62 -8.90
CA TYR A 158 6.52 0.93 -9.28
C TYR A 158 6.64 1.68 -10.61
N LYS A 159 5.92 1.23 -11.65
CA LYS A 159 5.89 1.92 -12.96
C LYS A 159 5.35 3.36 -12.87
N ARG A 160 4.44 3.64 -11.94
CA ARG A 160 3.79 4.96 -11.75
C ARG A 160 4.54 5.87 -10.77
N TRP A 161 5.25 5.27 -9.82
CA TRP A 161 5.91 5.96 -8.72
C TRP A 161 7.12 6.81 -9.16
N VAL A 162 7.69 6.52 -10.34
CA VAL A 162 8.77 7.28 -11.02
C VAL A 162 10.14 7.27 -10.28
N GLU A 163 11.20 7.13 -11.09
CA GLU A 163 12.63 7.02 -10.79
C GLU A 163 13.15 5.59 -10.51
N ARG A 164 14.43 5.35 -10.84
CA ARG A 164 15.15 4.06 -10.82
C ARG A 164 15.40 3.53 -9.39
N SER A 165 14.47 3.76 -8.48
CA SER A 165 14.50 3.21 -7.12
C SER A 165 14.38 1.68 -7.16
N PRO A 166 15.05 0.91 -6.31
CA PRO A 166 14.86 -0.54 -6.29
C PRO A 166 13.52 -0.92 -5.64
N ILE A 167 12.93 -2.05 -6.09
CA ILE A 167 11.99 -2.81 -5.28
C ILE A 167 12.84 -3.68 -4.36
N SER A 168 12.56 -3.66 -3.07
CA SER A 168 13.23 -4.51 -2.08
C SER A 168 12.32 -5.66 -1.66
N ASP A 169 12.92 -6.84 -1.48
CA ASP A 169 12.26 -8.04 -0.97
C ASP A 169 12.57 -8.28 0.53
N ASP A 170 13.33 -7.40 1.18
CA ASP A 170 13.72 -7.51 2.59
C ASP A 170 13.84 -6.13 3.26
N ALA A 171 13.01 -5.92 4.29
CA ALA A 171 12.97 -4.69 5.07
C ALA A 171 13.95 -4.65 6.27
N GLY A 172 14.86 -5.61 6.37
CA GLY A 172 16.01 -5.58 7.28
C GLY A 172 15.82 -6.23 8.65
N HIS A 173 14.83 -7.13 8.79
CA HIS A 173 14.52 -7.93 9.99
C HIS A 173 14.68 -7.13 11.32
N TYR A 174 14.11 -5.92 11.35
CA TYR A 174 14.05 -5.05 12.53
C TYR A 174 12.66 -4.42 12.62
N LEU A 175 12.49 -3.29 13.31
CA LEU A 175 11.17 -2.68 13.51
C LEU A 175 10.46 -2.25 12.22
N CYS A 176 11.20 -1.91 11.16
CA CYS A 176 10.63 -1.63 9.83
C CYS A 176 9.90 -2.86 9.26
N ASP A 177 10.61 -3.99 9.17
CA ASP A 177 10.03 -5.26 8.75
C ASP A 177 8.93 -5.72 9.71
N PHE A 178 9.12 -5.52 11.02
CA PHE A 178 8.18 -5.93 12.05
C PHE A 178 6.82 -5.24 11.97
N ILE A 179 6.77 -3.91 11.81
CA ILE A 179 5.49 -3.21 11.63
C ILE A 179 4.84 -3.60 10.30
N TYR A 180 5.64 -3.80 9.25
CA TYR A 180 5.12 -4.22 7.95
C TYR A 180 4.48 -5.61 8.02
N PHE A 181 5.22 -6.59 8.52
CA PHE A 181 4.74 -7.95 8.71
C PHE A 181 3.56 -7.99 9.68
N SER A 182 3.59 -7.24 10.78
CA SER A 182 2.46 -7.16 11.71
C SER A 182 1.17 -6.71 11.02
N SER A 183 1.22 -5.69 10.16
CA SER A 183 0.06 -5.25 9.37
C SER A 183 -0.38 -6.30 8.34
N LEU A 184 0.57 -6.95 7.65
CA LEU A 184 0.27 -8.03 6.71
C LEU A 184 -0.41 -9.22 7.41
N ALA A 185 0.13 -9.65 8.56
CA ALA A 185 -0.36 -10.75 9.36
C ALA A 185 -1.73 -10.44 9.98
N HIS A 186 -1.94 -9.22 10.45
CA HIS A 186 -3.25 -8.76 10.96
C HIS A 186 -4.33 -8.91 9.90
N LEU A 187 -4.08 -8.43 8.68
CA LEU A 187 -5.02 -8.55 7.56
C LEU A 187 -5.17 -10.00 7.08
N TYR A 188 -4.08 -10.78 7.05
CA TYR A 188 -4.10 -12.20 6.70
C TYR A 188 -5.04 -12.99 7.63
N LYS A 189 -4.90 -12.83 8.96
CA LYS A 189 -5.73 -13.54 9.95
C LYS A 189 -7.21 -13.14 9.90
N GLN A 190 -7.51 -11.95 9.38
CA GLN A 190 -8.87 -11.46 9.18
C GLN A 190 -9.41 -11.76 7.77
N GLU A 191 -8.66 -12.46 6.93
CA GLU A 191 -9.00 -12.72 5.52
C GLU A 191 -9.32 -11.43 4.74
N ARG A 192 -8.68 -10.31 5.12
CA ARG A 192 -8.81 -9.02 4.46
C ARG A 192 -7.73 -8.84 3.40
N PRO A 193 -8.02 -8.08 2.31
CA PRO A 193 -6.99 -7.67 1.36
C PRO A 193 -5.85 -6.96 2.07
N LYS A 194 -4.62 -7.43 1.85
CA LYS A 194 -3.36 -6.93 2.44
C LYS A 194 -2.93 -5.62 1.78
N LYS A 195 -3.75 -4.57 1.95
CA LYS A 195 -3.60 -3.23 1.33
C LYS A 195 -2.60 -2.34 2.07
N VAL A 196 -1.42 -2.88 2.32
CA VAL A 196 -0.32 -2.20 3.03
C VAL A 196 0.95 -2.24 2.21
N ILE A 197 1.75 -1.18 2.28
CA ILE A 197 3.07 -1.13 1.65
C ILE A 197 4.04 -0.42 2.59
N PHE A 198 5.31 -0.83 2.54
CA PHE A 198 6.37 -0.16 3.26
C PHE A 198 7.21 0.69 2.30
N PHE A 199 7.55 1.91 2.72
CA PHE A 199 8.38 2.86 2.00
C PHE A 199 9.63 3.17 2.82
N HIS A 200 10.77 2.64 2.38
CA HIS A 200 12.06 2.95 2.97
C HIS A 200 12.62 4.27 2.41
N VAL A 201 13.13 5.09 3.32
CA VAL A 201 13.80 6.36 3.02
C VAL A 201 15.25 6.34 3.50
N PRO A 202 16.16 7.13 2.88
CA PRO A 202 17.52 7.30 3.36
C PRO A 202 17.59 7.90 4.76
N LEU A 203 18.74 7.74 5.42
CA LEU A 203 19.04 8.33 6.72
C LEU A 203 19.12 9.86 6.74
N HIS A 204 19.42 10.48 5.61
CA HIS A 204 19.67 11.91 5.54
C HIS A 204 18.39 12.70 5.79
N SER A 205 18.48 13.67 6.71
CA SER A 205 17.39 14.59 7.06
C SER A 205 17.64 16.01 6.54
N ASP A 206 18.48 16.15 5.51
CA ASP A 206 18.68 17.43 4.84
C ASP A 206 17.41 17.84 4.06
N PRO A 207 17.18 19.14 3.82
CA PRO A 207 15.95 19.62 3.18
C PRO A 207 15.69 19.04 1.78
N GLU A 208 16.74 18.71 1.01
CA GLU A 208 16.60 18.14 -0.33
C GLU A 208 16.07 16.70 -0.25
N SER A 209 16.69 15.88 0.61
CA SER A 209 16.23 14.52 0.88
C SER A 209 14.80 14.48 1.42
N LEU A 210 14.46 15.32 2.41
CA LEU A 210 13.10 15.37 2.95
C LEU A 210 12.07 15.82 1.91
N SER A 211 12.41 16.82 1.09
CA SER A 211 11.55 17.27 -0.01
C SER A 211 11.32 16.17 -1.04
N ARG A 212 12.39 15.45 -1.43
CA ARG A 212 12.29 14.31 -2.35
C ARG A 212 11.48 13.17 -1.77
N GLY A 213 11.70 12.80 -0.52
CA GLY A 213 10.95 11.78 0.19
C GLY A 213 9.45 12.11 0.30
N LYS A 214 9.11 13.38 0.55
CA LYS A 214 7.71 13.86 0.52
C LYS A 214 7.09 13.74 -0.86
N GLU A 215 7.80 14.15 -1.91
CA GLU A 215 7.32 14.02 -3.29
C GLU A 215 7.05 12.55 -3.65
N LEU A 216 7.99 11.67 -3.33
CA LEU A 216 7.87 10.24 -3.56
C LEU A 216 6.73 9.62 -2.73
N ALA A 217 6.56 10.00 -1.47
CA ALA A 217 5.44 9.53 -0.66
C ALA A 217 4.09 9.93 -1.28
N LEU A 218 3.95 11.17 -1.77
CA LEU A 218 2.74 11.61 -2.47
C LEU A 218 2.50 10.84 -3.78
N GLN A 219 3.55 10.60 -4.56
CA GLN A 219 3.47 9.79 -5.78
C GLN A 219 3.11 8.33 -5.46
N LEU A 220 3.58 7.80 -4.33
CA LEU A 220 3.23 6.46 -3.87
C LEU A 220 1.76 6.36 -3.47
N ILE A 221 1.28 7.29 -2.64
CA ILE A 221 -0.13 7.41 -2.25
C ILE A 221 -1.01 7.45 -3.49
N LYS A 222 -0.65 8.30 -4.46
CA LYS A 222 -1.35 8.38 -5.73
C LYS A 222 -1.35 7.03 -6.46
N SER A 223 -0.20 6.39 -6.59
CA SER A 223 -0.02 5.14 -7.34
C SER A 223 -0.80 3.96 -6.73
N VAL A 224 -0.88 3.93 -5.39
CA VAL A 224 -1.64 2.93 -4.60
C VAL A 224 -3.15 3.16 -4.76
N CYS A 225 -3.60 4.42 -4.74
CA CYS A 225 -5.02 4.74 -4.88
C CYS A 225 -5.51 4.65 -6.33
N GLU A 226 -4.61 4.80 -7.31
CA GLU A 226 -4.99 4.77 -8.72
C GLU A 226 -5.55 3.39 -9.05
N PRO A 227 -6.81 3.29 -9.48
CA PRO A 227 -7.43 2.02 -9.75
C PRO A 227 -6.53 1.20 -10.68
N SER A 228 -6.40 -0.08 -10.38
CA SER A 228 -5.88 -1.00 -11.38
C SER A 228 -6.77 -0.79 -12.59
N ILE A 229 -6.20 -0.47 -13.75
CA ILE A 229 -6.99 -0.41 -14.99
C ILE A 229 -7.67 -1.78 -15.23
N ILE A 230 -7.20 -2.83 -14.53
CA ILE A 230 -7.81 -4.17 -14.45
C ILE A 230 -9.07 -4.23 -13.57
N ALA A 231 -9.32 -3.35 -12.60
CA ALA A 231 -10.64 -3.26 -11.97
C ALA A 231 -11.74 -2.82 -12.97
N LYS A 232 -11.36 -2.39 -14.19
CA LYS A 232 -12.26 -2.24 -15.35
C LYS A 232 -12.19 -3.41 -16.34
N CYS A 233 -11.20 -4.30 -16.24
CA CYS A 233 -11.13 -5.57 -16.97
C CYS A 233 -11.82 -6.68 -16.17
N LYS A 234 -13.12 -6.49 -15.99
CA LYS A 234 -14.08 -7.59 -15.96
C LYS A 234 -13.91 -8.49 -17.22
N ILE A 235 -14.59 -9.62 -17.28
CA ILE A 235 -14.36 -10.65 -18.33
C ILE A 235 -14.54 -10.05 -19.74
N THR A 236 -13.61 -10.33 -20.64
CA THR A 236 -13.69 -10.01 -22.07
C THR A 236 -13.23 -11.20 -22.91
N TRP A 237 -13.26 -11.08 -24.22
CA TRP A 237 -12.97 -12.16 -25.18
C TRP A 237 -11.63 -11.97 -25.90
N VAL A 238 -11.11 -13.06 -26.47
CA VAL A 238 -9.89 -13.12 -27.29
C VAL A 238 -10.22 -13.85 -28.60
N GLY A 239 -9.66 -13.41 -29.72
CA GLY A 239 -9.78 -14.08 -31.02
C GLY A 239 -10.28 -13.17 -32.14
N CYS A 240 -10.85 -13.75 -33.20
CA CYS A 240 -11.31 -13.03 -34.39
C CYS A 240 -12.66 -12.28 -34.22
N GLY A 241 -13.34 -12.45 -33.08
CA GLY A 241 -14.62 -11.80 -32.79
C GLY A 241 -15.86 -12.54 -33.31
N SER A 242 -15.72 -13.63 -34.06
CA SER A 242 -16.88 -14.38 -34.59
C SER A 242 -17.67 -15.16 -33.54
N HIS A 243 -17.07 -15.43 -32.37
CA HIS A 243 -17.65 -16.28 -31.31
C HIS A 243 -17.88 -15.55 -29.98
N ILE A 244 -17.97 -14.21 -30.01
CA ILE A 244 -18.08 -13.39 -28.79
C ILE A 244 -19.29 -13.78 -27.95
N SER A 245 -20.44 -14.01 -28.58
CA SER A 245 -21.68 -14.45 -27.94
C SER A 245 -21.49 -15.74 -27.16
N SER A 246 -20.86 -16.75 -27.77
CA SER A 246 -20.58 -18.04 -27.13
C SER A 246 -19.68 -17.93 -25.89
N VAL A 247 -18.84 -16.90 -25.82
CA VAL A 247 -17.92 -16.68 -24.70
C VAL A 247 -18.57 -15.87 -23.59
N LEU A 248 -19.34 -14.83 -23.93
CA LEU A 248 -19.82 -13.85 -22.97
C LEU A 248 -21.29 -13.99 -22.56
N ASP A 249 -22.16 -14.60 -23.36
CA ASP A 249 -23.61 -14.57 -23.09
C ASP A 249 -24.02 -15.33 -21.82
N ASN A 250 -23.19 -16.27 -21.35
CA ASN A 250 -23.42 -17.01 -20.10
C ASN A 250 -22.85 -16.30 -18.86
N ILE A 251 -22.22 -15.13 -19.03
CA ILE A 251 -21.61 -14.36 -17.95
C ILE A 251 -22.53 -13.15 -17.67
N PRO A 252 -22.88 -12.86 -16.41
CA PRO A 252 -23.67 -11.68 -16.08
C PRO A 252 -23.04 -10.40 -16.66
N PRO A 253 -23.78 -9.47 -17.30
CA PRO A 253 -23.21 -8.27 -17.91
C PRO A 253 -22.45 -7.36 -16.94
N GLN A 254 -22.84 -7.40 -15.67
CA GLN A 254 -22.13 -6.73 -14.57
C GLN A 254 -20.74 -7.31 -14.30
N GLU A 255 -20.37 -8.44 -14.90
CA GLU A 255 -19.05 -9.06 -14.85
C GLU A 255 -18.31 -8.95 -16.20
N TRP A 256 -18.82 -8.15 -17.14
CA TRP A 256 -18.16 -7.86 -18.42
C TRP A 256 -17.29 -6.61 -18.37
N CYS A 257 -16.19 -6.63 -19.12
CA CYS A 257 -15.29 -5.50 -19.28
C CYS A 257 -16.06 -4.21 -19.62
N VAL A 258 -15.75 -3.12 -18.92
CA VAL A 258 -16.43 -1.83 -19.14
C VAL A 258 -15.69 -0.92 -20.13
N CYS A 259 -14.59 -1.40 -20.72
CA CYS A 259 -13.79 -0.63 -21.67
C CYS A 259 -14.56 -0.29 -22.96
N GLU A 260 -14.15 0.81 -23.61
CA GLU A 260 -14.64 1.31 -24.89
C GLU A 260 -13.52 1.27 -25.94
N PRO A 261 -13.83 1.24 -27.26
CA PRO A 261 -15.17 1.18 -27.84
C PRO A 261 -15.79 -0.22 -27.72
N LYS A 262 -17.09 -0.30 -27.45
CA LYS A 262 -17.83 -1.56 -27.60
C LYS A 262 -17.87 -2.04 -29.05
N VAL A 263 -18.03 -3.35 -29.24
CA VAL A 263 -18.24 -3.98 -30.55
C VAL A 263 -19.67 -4.44 -30.67
N GLN A 264 -20.27 -4.30 -31.85
CA GLN A 264 -21.59 -4.85 -32.16
C GLN A 264 -21.46 -6.17 -32.91
N VAL A 265 -22.14 -7.20 -32.42
CA VAL A 265 -22.27 -8.51 -33.08
C VAL A 265 -23.72 -8.95 -32.93
N ASN A 266 -24.38 -9.25 -34.05
CA ASN A 266 -25.77 -9.73 -34.09
C ASN A 266 -26.72 -8.90 -33.21
N ASP A 267 -26.72 -7.58 -33.41
CA ASP A 267 -27.55 -6.60 -32.69
C ASP A 267 -27.32 -6.49 -31.18
N LYS A 268 -26.27 -7.12 -30.66
CA LYS A 268 -25.85 -7.04 -29.26
C LYS A 268 -24.48 -6.38 -29.11
N THR A 269 -24.35 -5.58 -28.06
CA THR A 269 -23.16 -4.79 -27.76
C THR A 269 -22.28 -5.52 -26.74
N TYR A 270 -21.00 -5.74 -27.09
CA TYR A 270 -20.03 -6.46 -26.28
C TYR A 270 -18.79 -5.60 -25.97
N PRO A 271 -18.05 -5.89 -24.88
CA PRO A 271 -16.77 -5.25 -24.61
C PRO A 271 -15.74 -5.43 -25.74
N PRO A 272 -14.72 -4.56 -25.83
CA PRO A 272 -13.61 -4.76 -26.75
C PRO A 272 -12.79 -6.01 -26.38
N GLY A 273 -12.29 -6.73 -27.39
CA GLY A 273 -11.42 -7.88 -27.19
C GLY A 273 -10.09 -7.49 -26.54
N ALA A 274 -9.52 -8.39 -25.74
CA ALA A 274 -8.23 -8.15 -25.10
C ALA A 274 -7.11 -8.04 -26.16
N LYS A 275 -6.27 -7.01 -26.02
CA LYS A 275 -5.06 -6.83 -26.83
C LYS A 275 -3.87 -7.32 -26.01
N PHE A 276 -3.12 -8.26 -26.57
CA PHE A 276 -1.82 -8.71 -26.03
C PHE A 276 -0.69 -7.88 -26.64
#